data_AF-A0A811P9G5-F1
#
_entry.id   AF-A0A811P9G5-F1
#
_cell.length_a   1.000
_cell.length_b   1.000
_cell.length_c   1.000
_cell.angle_alpha   90.00
_cell.angle_beta   90.00
_cell.angle_gamma   90.00
#
_symmetry.space_group_name_H-M   'P 1'
#
loop_
_entity.id
_entity.type
_entity.pdbx_description
1 polymer ?
#
loop_
_entity_poly.entity_id
_entity_poly.type
_entity_poly.pdbx_seq_one_letter_code
_entity_poly.pdbx_strand_id
1 'polypeptide(L)'
;MGSYYTLLNALIEDGRIEEVEELFGMVFSRYMEGLPRTFFMRMISFYYSAGVYDKMFEIFADMEELGVRPDGSIIRMLGDVFQKLEMMDKYEKLKKKYPPPKWEYRYIKGKRIRMRVYPNSKTEEATKGDPDTDELEEVESIHLNNNQLEEAASSGPDRSVLDDVASGDLEYI
;
A
#
# COMPACT_ATOMS: atom_id res chain seq x y z
N MET A 1 -13.70 -20.46 0.85
CA MET A 1 -13.06 -19.39 1.64
C MET A 1 -13.86 -18.09 1.67
N GLY A 2 -14.57 -17.69 0.60
CA GLY A 2 -15.33 -16.44 0.58
C GLY A 2 -16.37 -16.31 1.70
N SER A 3 -17.10 -17.38 2.04
CA SER A 3 -18.15 -17.34 3.06
C SER A 3 -17.63 -16.96 4.46
N TYR A 4 -16.47 -17.49 4.88
CA TYR A 4 -15.84 -17.13 6.15
C TYR A 4 -15.36 -15.68 6.15
N TYR A 5 -14.80 -15.22 5.03
CA TYR A 5 -14.34 -13.85 4.90
C TYR A 5 -15.52 -12.85 4.96
N THR A 6 -16.64 -13.17 4.31
CA THR A 6 -17.86 -12.37 4.38
C THR A 6 -18.41 -12.31 5.80
N LEU A 7 -18.50 -13.44 6.50
CA LEU A 7 -18.95 -13.49 7.89
C LEU A 7 -18.02 -12.68 8.81
N LEU A 8 -16.71 -12.84 8.65
CA LEU A 8 -15.70 -12.07 9.39
C LEU A 8 -15.91 -10.57 9.21
N ASN A 9 -16.13 -10.11 7.97
CA ASN A 9 -16.36 -8.69 7.71
C ASN A 9 -17.65 -8.19 8.36
N ALA A 10 -18.74 -8.97 8.29
CA ALA A 10 -20.00 -8.61 8.92
C ALA A 10 -19.87 -8.49 10.45
N LEU A 11 -19.19 -9.42 11.10
CA LEU A 11 -18.96 -9.37 12.56
C LEU A 11 -18.07 -8.18 12.97
N ILE A 12 -17.05 -7.86 12.16
CA ILE A 12 -16.19 -6.68 12.38
C ILE A 12 -17.01 -5.39 12.26
N GLU A 13 -17.87 -5.28 11.26
CA GLU A 13 -18.72 -4.11 11.03
C GLU A 13 -19.78 -3.95 12.12
N ASP A 14 -20.28 -5.06 12.67
CA ASP A 14 -21.21 -5.10 13.79
C ASP A 14 -20.52 -4.90 15.17
N GLY A 15 -19.19 -4.80 15.20
CA GLY A 15 -18.41 -4.57 16.42
C GLY A 15 -18.36 -5.77 17.38
N ARG A 16 -18.68 -6.98 16.92
CA ARG A 16 -18.74 -8.21 17.73
C ARG A 16 -17.36 -8.83 17.90
N ILE A 17 -16.52 -8.20 18.73
CA ILE A 17 -15.09 -8.52 18.88
C ILE A 17 -14.85 -9.99 19.26
N GLU A 18 -15.57 -10.52 20.26
CA GLU A 18 -15.39 -11.89 20.74
C GLU A 18 -15.60 -12.91 19.62
N GLU A 19 -16.68 -12.75 18.85
CA GLU A 19 -17.00 -13.65 17.74
C GLU A 19 -16.06 -13.52 16.55
N VAL A 20 -15.52 -12.32 16.31
CA VAL A 20 -14.45 -12.11 15.33
C VAL A 20 -13.23 -12.95 15.68
N GLU A 21 -12.83 -12.94 16.95
CA GLU A 21 -11.66 -13.69 17.43
C GLU A 21 -11.89 -15.20 17.41
N GLU A 22 -13.06 -15.66 17.87
CA GLU A 22 -13.43 -17.07 17.80
C GLU A 22 -13.46 -17.59 16.36
N LEU A 23 -14.10 -16.84 15.45
CA LEU A 23 -14.17 -17.19 14.03
C LEU A 23 -12.78 -17.22 13.42
N PHE A 24 -11.96 -16.20 13.68
CA PHE A 24 -10.60 -16.14 13.14
C PHE A 24 -9.75 -17.28 13.67
N GLY A 25 -9.77 -17.57 14.98
CA GLY A 25 -9.03 -18.68 15.58
C GLY A 25 -9.45 -20.05 15.03
N MET A 26 -10.75 -20.28 14.83
CA MET A 26 -11.26 -21.49 14.19
C MET A 26 -10.76 -21.61 12.75
N VAL A 27 -10.83 -20.53 11.97
CA VAL A 27 -10.41 -20.54 10.55
C VAL A 27 -8.89 -20.69 10.45
N PHE A 28 -8.13 -20.00 11.31
CA PHE A 28 -6.68 -20.07 11.37
C PHE A 28 -6.19 -21.48 11.71
N SER A 29 -6.72 -22.09 12.77
CA SER A 29 -6.36 -23.46 13.16
C SER A 29 -6.71 -24.50 12.09
N ARG A 30 -7.81 -24.30 11.36
CA ARG A 30 -8.24 -25.23 10.29
C ARG A 30 -7.36 -25.16 9.05
N TYR A 31 -6.90 -23.98 8.68
CA TYR A 31 -6.26 -23.76 7.38
C TYR A 31 -4.76 -23.46 7.47
N MET A 32 -4.26 -23.01 8.62
CA MET A 32 -2.84 -22.74 8.93
C MET A 32 -2.13 -22.04 7.75
N GLU A 33 -1.16 -22.71 7.11
CA GLU A 33 -0.39 -22.22 5.95
C GLU A 33 -1.25 -21.90 4.71
N GLY A 34 -2.42 -22.52 4.58
CA GLY A 34 -3.37 -22.31 3.48
C GLY A 34 -4.29 -21.11 3.67
N LEU A 35 -4.16 -20.35 4.77
CA LEU A 35 -5.04 -19.21 5.03
C LEU A 35 -4.74 -18.06 4.06
N PRO A 36 -5.74 -17.54 3.33
CA PRO A 36 -5.51 -16.42 2.42
C PRO A 36 -5.02 -15.17 3.15
N ARG A 37 -4.04 -14.49 2.54
CA ARG A 37 -3.46 -13.22 3.03
C ARG A 37 -4.50 -12.18 3.47
N THR A 38 -5.64 -12.13 2.80
CA THR A 38 -6.72 -11.17 3.09
C THR A 38 -7.26 -11.28 4.51
N PHE A 39 -7.24 -12.47 5.12
CA PHE A 39 -7.69 -12.66 6.52
C PHE A 39 -6.77 -11.94 7.51
N PHE A 40 -5.45 -12.16 7.40
CA PHE A 40 -4.45 -11.47 8.22
C PHE A 40 -4.57 -9.96 8.09
N MET A 41 -4.67 -9.46 6.85
CA MET A 41 -4.80 -8.03 6.60
C MET A 41 -6.04 -7.43 7.25
N ARG A 42 -7.16 -8.16 7.18
CA ARG A 42 -8.42 -7.71 7.77
C ARG A 42 -8.34 -7.64 9.29
N MET A 43 -7.78 -8.67 9.93
CA MET A 43 -7.58 -8.70 11.38
C MET A 43 -6.64 -7.60 11.86
N ILE A 44 -5.50 -7.39 11.18
CA ILE A 44 -4.58 -6.29 11.52
C ILE A 44 -5.28 -4.93 11.40
N SER A 45 -6.05 -4.71 10.33
CA SER A 45 -6.79 -3.45 10.15
C SER A 45 -7.83 -3.24 11.24
N PHE A 46 -8.53 -4.31 11.65
CA PHE A 46 -9.50 -4.30 12.74
C PHE A 46 -8.83 -3.91 14.07
N TYR A 47 -7.79 -4.61 14.49
CA TYR A 47 -7.09 -4.32 15.74
C TYR A 47 -6.43 -2.93 15.75
N TYR A 48 -5.90 -2.49 14.61
CA TYR A 48 -5.39 -1.13 14.45
C TYR A 48 -6.48 -0.08 14.74
N SER A 49 -7.67 -0.25 14.17
CA SER A 49 -8.81 0.67 14.40
C SER A 49 -9.37 0.60 15.82
N ALA A 50 -9.31 -0.58 16.46
CA ALA A 50 -9.75 -0.78 17.83
C ALA A 50 -8.70 -0.31 18.87
N GLY A 51 -7.48 0.03 18.44
CA GLY A 51 -6.39 0.42 19.35
C GLY A 51 -5.78 -0.75 20.14
N VAL A 52 -6.09 -1.99 19.77
CA VAL A 52 -5.60 -3.20 20.46
C VAL A 52 -4.31 -3.68 19.80
N TYR A 53 -3.21 -2.96 20.08
CA TYR A 53 -1.95 -3.14 19.35
C TYR A 53 -1.22 -4.45 19.65
N ASP A 54 -1.40 -5.04 20.83
CA ASP A 54 -0.75 -6.32 21.18
C ASP A 54 -1.22 -7.44 20.25
N LYS A 55 -2.53 -7.60 20.08
CA LYS A 55 -3.12 -8.57 19.14
C LYS A 55 -2.75 -8.27 17.69
N MET A 56 -2.65 -7.00 17.32
CA MET A 56 -2.15 -6.62 15.99
C MET A 56 -0.73 -7.14 15.74
N PHE A 57 0.15 -7.09 16.74
CA PHE A 57 1.51 -7.62 16.62
C PHE A 57 1.55 -9.16 16.58
N GLU A 58 0.67 -9.84 17.33
CA GLU A 58 0.52 -11.30 17.25
C GLU A 58 0.15 -11.74 15.84
N ILE A 59 -0.90 -11.16 15.25
CA ILE A 59 -1.31 -11.51 13.87
C ILE A 59 -0.20 -11.20 12.86
N PHE A 60 0.56 -10.12 13.06
CA PHE A 60 1.70 -9.80 12.21
C PHE A 60 2.81 -10.84 12.35
N ALA A 61 3.13 -11.29 13.57
CA ALA A 61 4.12 -12.33 13.80
C ALA A 61 3.74 -13.65 13.13
N ASP A 62 2.48 -14.09 13.28
CA ASP A 62 1.95 -15.29 12.61
C ASP A 62 2.08 -15.19 11.09
N MET A 63 1.77 -14.01 10.55
CA MET A 63 1.87 -13.73 9.11
C MET A 63 3.33 -13.85 8.63
N GLU A 64 4.30 -13.38 9.41
CA GLU A 64 5.73 -13.51 9.09
C GLU A 64 6.24 -14.95 9.24
N GLU A 65 5.79 -15.67 10.28
CA GLU A 65 6.16 -17.06 10.54
C GLU A 65 5.67 -18.00 9.42
N LEU A 66 4.46 -17.76 8.93
CA LEU A 66 3.87 -18.49 7.80
C LEU A 66 4.42 -18.02 6.43
N GLY A 67 5.38 -17.09 6.41
CA GLY A 67 5.99 -16.58 5.18
C GLY A 67 5.04 -15.74 4.30
N VAL A 68 3.92 -15.27 4.85
CA VAL A 68 2.93 -14.46 4.13
C VAL A 68 3.40 -13.00 4.12
N ARG A 69 3.67 -12.45 2.93
CA ARG A 69 4.22 -11.09 2.82
C ARG A 69 3.18 -10.00 3.15
N PRO A 70 3.45 -9.07 4.08
CA PRO A 70 2.56 -7.95 4.40
C PRO A 70 2.41 -6.95 3.25
N ASP A 71 1.33 -6.17 3.29
CA ASP A 71 1.07 -5.09 2.33
C ASP A 71 1.72 -3.78 2.75
N GLY A 72 1.92 -2.85 1.80
CA GLY A 72 2.35 -1.50 2.11
C GLY A 72 1.41 -0.79 3.10
N SER A 73 0.11 -1.04 3.03
CA SER A 73 -0.86 -0.50 4.00
C SER A 73 -0.64 -1.05 5.41
N ILE A 74 -0.40 -2.36 5.54
CA ILE A 74 -0.11 -3.04 6.80
C ILE A 74 1.21 -2.54 7.40
N ILE A 75 2.25 -2.43 6.57
CA ILE A 75 3.56 -1.90 6.98
C ILE A 75 3.44 -0.46 7.45
N ARG A 76 2.61 0.36 6.79
CA ARG A 76 2.34 1.73 7.23
C ARG A 76 1.66 1.72 8.61
N MET A 77 0.58 0.96 8.79
CA MET A 77 -0.13 0.88 10.08
C MET A 77 0.79 0.40 11.22
N LEU A 78 1.60 -0.64 10.99
CA LEU A 78 2.61 -1.10 11.95
C LEU A 78 3.64 -0.01 12.28
N GLY A 79 4.11 0.71 11.26
CA GLY A 79 5.02 1.83 11.43
C GLY A 79 4.42 2.93 12.31
N ASP A 80 3.18 3.32 12.04
CA ASP A 80 2.43 4.34 12.80
C ASP A 80 2.30 3.92 14.27
N VAL A 81 1.97 2.65 14.55
CA VAL A 81 1.86 2.12 15.93
C VAL A 81 3.22 2.08 16.62
N PHE A 82 4.28 1.61 15.96
CA PHE A 82 5.61 1.59 16.57
C PHE A 82 6.10 2.99 16.94
N GLN A 83 5.84 3.99 16.10
CA GLN A 83 6.15 5.38 16.43
C GLN A 83 5.33 5.89 17.61
N LYS A 84 4.03 5.60 17.63
CA LYS A 84 3.12 5.99 18.73
C LYS A 84 3.52 5.37 20.08
N LEU A 85 4.06 4.16 20.07
CA LEU A 85 4.54 3.44 21.26
C LEU A 85 6.05 3.66 21.53
N GLU A 86 6.69 4.60 20.83
CA GLU A 86 8.14 4.91 20.93
C GLU A 86 9.08 3.71 20.71
N MET A 87 8.61 2.69 19.99
CA MET A 87 9.36 1.46 19.69
C MET A 87 10.25 1.62 18.45
N MET A 88 11.17 2.57 18.48
CA MET A 88 11.99 2.95 17.31
C MET A 88 12.86 1.80 16.77
N ASP A 89 13.39 0.94 17.65
CA ASP A 89 14.15 -0.24 17.23
C ASP A 89 13.35 -1.17 16.32
N LYS A 90 12.06 -1.37 16.64
CA LYS A 90 11.15 -2.20 15.83
C LYS A 90 10.77 -1.50 14.53
N TYR A 91 10.52 -0.18 14.59
CA TYR A 91 10.24 0.63 13.41
C TYR A 91 11.38 0.57 12.38
N GLU A 92 12.63 0.72 12.80
CA GLU A 92 13.79 0.65 11.90
C GLU A 92 13.95 -0.74 11.27
N LYS A 93 13.78 -1.80 12.07
CA LYS A 93 13.77 -3.19 11.58
C LYS A 93 12.68 -3.41 10.54
N LEU A 94 11.48 -2.88 10.78
CA LEU A 94 10.35 -2.97 9.85
C LEU A 94 10.67 -2.28 8.51
N LYS A 95 11.17 -1.04 8.55
CA LYS A 95 11.53 -0.26 7.35
C LYS A 95 12.65 -0.92 6.55
N LYS A 96 13.63 -1.51 7.24
CA LYS A 96 14.74 -2.24 6.61
C LYS A 96 14.26 -3.53 5.93
N LYS A 97 13.34 -4.27 6.55
CA LYS A 97 12.79 -5.53 6.02
C LYS A 97 11.81 -5.28 4.86
N TYR A 98 11.00 -4.23 4.96
CA TYR A 98 9.98 -3.88 3.98
C TYR A 98 10.19 -2.47 3.42
N PRO A 99 11.24 -2.25 2.61
CA PRO A 99 11.46 -0.96 1.98
C PRO A 99 10.33 -0.65 0.99
N PRO A 100 9.93 0.63 0.85
CA PRO A 100 8.91 1.02 -0.11
C PRO A 100 9.35 0.66 -1.54
N PRO A 101 8.41 0.22 -2.41
CA PRO A 101 8.74 -0.10 -3.79
C PRO A 101 9.23 1.15 -4.51
N LYS A 102 10.38 1.05 -5.18
CA LYS A 102 10.99 2.18 -5.90
C LYS A 102 10.22 2.56 -7.17
N TRP A 103 9.49 1.61 -7.72
CA TRP A 103 8.79 1.75 -8.99
C TRP A 103 7.37 1.20 -8.89
N GLU A 104 6.42 1.92 -9.48
CA GLU A 104 5.04 1.50 -9.65
C GLU A 104 4.65 1.61 -11.12
N TYR A 105 3.89 0.65 -11.60
CA TYR A 105 3.30 0.72 -12.92
C TYR A 105 1.90 1.33 -12.81
N ARG A 106 1.65 2.40 -13.56
CA ARG A 106 0.31 2.97 -13.69
C ARG A 106 -0.13 2.93 -15.14
N TYR A 107 -1.41 2.73 -15.34
CA TYR A 107 -2.04 2.89 -16.64
C TYR A 107 -2.55 4.32 -16.73
N ILE A 108 -1.93 5.12 -17.61
CA ILE A 108 -2.37 6.48 -17.88
C ILE A 108 -2.73 6.55 -19.36
N LYS A 109 -3.98 6.92 -19.65
CA LYS A 109 -4.51 6.99 -21.03
C LYS A 109 -4.26 5.71 -21.84
N GLY A 110 -4.49 4.55 -21.23
CA GLY A 110 -4.30 3.23 -21.87
C GLY A 110 -2.86 2.77 -22.04
N LYS A 111 -1.85 3.57 -21.67
CA LYS A 111 -0.43 3.20 -21.73
C LYS A 111 0.08 2.82 -20.34
N ARG A 112 0.81 1.70 -20.24
CA ARG A 112 1.51 1.29 -19.02
C ARG A 112 2.80 2.10 -18.88
N ILE A 113 2.85 2.99 -17.90
CA ILE A 113 4.06 3.75 -17.58
C ILE A 113 4.68 3.24 -16.28
N ARG A 114 6.01 3.23 -16.21
CA ARG A 114 6.77 2.94 -14.98
C ARG A 114 7.13 4.26 -14.31
N MET A 115 6.53 4.56 -13.16
CA MET A 115 6.82 5.76 -12.39
C MET A 115 7.65 5.43 -11.16
N ARG A 116 8.57 6.33 -10.80
CA ARG A 116 9.31 6.23 -9.55
C ARG A 116 8.38 6.65 -8.41
N VAL A 117 8.19 5.79 -7.42
CA VAL A 117 7.41 6.12 -6.22
C VAL A 117 8.36 6.74 -5.22
N TYR A 118 8.11 8.00 -4.86
CA TYR A 118 8.75 8.62 -3.72
C TYR A 118 7.82 8.42 -2.51
N PRO A 119 8.33 7.96 -1.36
CA PRO A 119 7.54 7.97 -0.13
C PRO A 119 7.12 9.42 0.13
N ASN A 120 5.83 9.63 0.39
CA ASN A 120 5.27 10.97 0.66
C ASN A 120 6.02 11.59 1.85
N SER A 121 6.80 12.63 1.60
CA SER A 121 7.60 13.39 2.58
C SER A 121 6.74 14.36 3.40
N LYS A 122 5.58 13.92 3.90
CA LYS A 122 4.67 14.75 4.71
C LYS A 122 4.32 14.06 6.02
N THR A 123 5.33 13.72 6.83
CA THR A 123 5.18 13.57 8.29
C THR A 123 6.50 13.73 9.04
N GLU A 124 7.54 14.25 8.39
CA GLU A 124 8.85 14.51 9.00
C GLU A 124 9.10 16.02 9.06
N GLU A 125 8.26 16.77 9.75
CA GLU A 125 8.55 18.15 10.23
C GLU A 125 7.33 18.69 11.00
N ALA A 126 7.12 18.23 12.23
CA ALA A 126 6.27 18.94 13.21
C ALA A 126 6.44 18.39 14.63
N THR A 127 7.67 18.26 15.15
CA THR A 127 7.90 18.17 16.60
C THR A 127 9.27 18.73 16.99
N LYS A 128 9.50 20.02 16.70
CA LYS A 128 10.32 20.91 17.54
C LYS A 128 9.82 22.33 17.41
N GLY A 129 9.24 22.86 18.48
CA GLY A 129 8.78 24.24 18.59
C GLY A 129 7.87 24.38 19.80
N ASP A 130 8.47 24.72 20.95
CA ASP A 130 7.75 25.23 22.13
C ASP A 130 6.96 26.50 21.76
N PRO A 131 5.91 26.84 22.54
CA PRO A 131 4.86 27.78 22.18
C PRO A 131 5.25 29.20 22.55
N ASP A 132 5.12 30.15 21.63
CA ASP A 132 4.63 31.49 21.97
C ASP A 132 4.33 32.32 20.71
N THR A 133 3.29 33.14 20.87
CA THR A 133 2.82 34.28 20.05
C THR A 133 1.82 34.02 18.92
N ASP A 134 0.64 34.60 19.13
CA ASP A 134 -0.50 34.80 18.24
C ASP A 134 -0.15 35.28 16.82
N GLU A 135 -0.87 34.79 15.82
CA GLU A 135 -1.80 35.58 14.99
C GLU A 135 -2.55 34.67 13.99
N LEU A 136 -3.85 34.96 13.82
CA LEU A 136 -4.80 34.29 12.94
C LEU A 136 -4.56 34.69 11.48
N GLU A 137 -4.80 33.79 10.53
CA GLU A 137 -5.61 34.09 9.34
C GLU A 137 -5.98 32.80 8.57
N GLU A 138 -7.28 32.62 8.35
CA GLU A 138 -7.85 31.74 7.32
C GLU A 138 -7.35 32.18 5.95
N VAL A 139 -7.08 31.26 5.00
CA VAL A 139 -7.88 31.16 3.76
C VAL A 139 -7.42 30.02 2.84
N GLU A 140 -8.43 29.23 2.48
CA GLU A 140 -8.80 28.86 1.12
C GLU A 140 -7.86 27.95 0.29
N SER A 141 -8.31 26.71 0.17
CA SER A 141 -7.90 25.76 -0.85
C SER A 141 -8.19 26.29 -2.26
N ILE A 142 -7.13 26.57 -3.03
CA ILE A 142 -7.23 26.86 -4.46
C ILE A 142 -6.81 25.63 -5.26
N HIS A 143 -7.81 25.00 -5.87
CA HIS A 143 -7.70 24.12 -7.02
C HIS A 143 -7.31 24.95 -8.25
N LEU A 144 -6.34 24.51 -9.08
CA LEU A 144 -6.18 24.81 -10.52
C LEU A 144 -4.77 24.32 -10.95
N ASN A 145 -4.46 23.93 -12.18
CA ASN A 145 -5.20 23.47 -13.34
C ASN A 145 -4.15 22.82 -14.25
N ASN A 146 -4.56 21.86 -15.07
CA ASN A 146 -3.75 21.45 -16.22
C ASN A 146 -3.92 22.51 -17.31
N ASN A 147 -2.82 23.11 -17.78
CA ASN A 147 -2.48 23.25 -19.20
C ASN A 147 -1.33 24.24 -19.43
N GLN A 148 -0.69 24.07 -20.59
CA GLN A 148 0.32 24.89 -21.26
C GLN A 148 1.78 24.54 -20.94
N LEU A 149 2.38 23.78 -21.87
CA LEU A 149 3.53 24.30 -22.63
C LEU A 149 3.38 23.92 -24.10
N GLU A 150 3.53 24.94 -24.93
CA GLU A 150 3.25 25.00 -26.36
C GLU A 150 4.32 24.36 -27.24
N GLU A 151 3.89 24.11 -28.48
CA GLU A 151 4.64 23.88 -29.71
C GLU A 151 5.91 24.74 -29.87
N ALA A 152 6.94 24.10 -30.41
CA ALA A 152 7.88 24.75 -31.30
C ALA A 152 7.99 23.92 -32.60
N ALA A 153 7.84 24.62 -33.72
CA ALA A 153 7.54 24.09 -35.03
C ALA A 153 8.76 23.58 -35.83
N SER A 154 8.44 22.69 -36.78
CA SER A 154 8.93 22.67 -38.17
C SER A 154 10.40 22.35 -38.49
N SER A 155 10.63 21.19 -39.13
CA SER A 155 11.17 21.11 -40.50
C SER A 155 11.06 19.68 -41.06
N GLY A 156 10.31 19.48 -42.14
CA GLY A 156 10.47 18.34 -43.05
C GLY A 156 11.74 18.48 -43.92
N PRO A 157 12.10 17.50 -44.78
CA PRO A 157 11.22 17.06 -45.88
C PRO A 157 11.19 15.54 -46.18
N ASP A 158 10.24 15.20 -47.06
CA ASP A 158 9.96 13.92 -47.76
C ASP A 158 11.16 13.23 -48.42
N ARG A 159 11.11 11.88 -48.51
CA ARG A 159 10.89 11.10 -49.75
C ARG A 159 11.22 9.60 -49.60
N SER A 160 10.24 8.74 -49.96
CA SER A 160 10.31 7.43 -50.68
C SER A 160 11.36 6.38 -50.23
N VAL A 161 11.11 5.07 -50.18
CA VAL A 161 10.65 4.16 -51.24
C VAL A 161 10.22 2.83 -50.55
N LEU A 162 9.30 2.13 -51.21
CA LEU A 162 8.83 0.77 -50.97
C LEU A 162 9.96 -0.28 -50.99
N ASP A 163 9.71 -1.44 -50.37
CA ASP A 163 9.99 -2.81 -50.85
C ASP A 163 9.75 -3.75 -49.64
N ASP A 164 8.57 -4.36 -49.51
CA ASP A 164 8.13 -5.62 -50.10
C ASP A 164 8.99 -6.87 -49.79
N VAL A 165 8.28 -7.84 -49.20
CA VAL A 165 8.29 -9.28 -49.51
C VAL A 165 9.26 -10.21 -48.78
N ALA A 166 8.61 -11.28 -48.27
CA ALA A 166 9.10 -12.65 -48.01
C ALA A 166 10.06 -12.82 -46.84
N SER A 167 10.14 -13.94 -46.15
CA SER A 167 9.43 -15.23 -46.04
C SER A 167 10.36 -16.04 -45.15
N GLY A 168 9.86 -16.96 -44.35
CA GLY A 168 10.74 -17.98 -43.77
C GLY A 168 10.37 -18.37 -42.36
N ASP A 169 9.50 -19.37 -42.30
CA ASP A 169 9.48 -20.37 -41.25
C ASP A 169 10.90 -20.84 -40.89
N LEU A 170 11.15 -21.06 -39.60
CA LEU A 170 11.94 -22.20 -39.13
C LEU A 170 11.69 -22.38 -37.62
N GLU A 171 10.82 -23.34 -37.33
CA GLU A 171 10.92 -24.19 -36.14
C GLU A 171 12.34 -24.76 -36.05
N TYR A 172 12.89 -24.91 -34.85
CA TYR A 172 13.64 -26.11 -34.46
C TYR A 172 13.86 -26.13 -32.94
N ILE A 173 13.21 -27.11 -32.31
CA ILE A 173 13.59 -27.92 -31.12
C ILE A 173 14.12 -27.18 -29.89
#